data_AF-A0A969ZP32-F1
#
_entry.id   AF-A0A969ZP32-F1
#
_cell.length_a   1.000
_cell.length_b   1.000
_cell.length_c   1.000
_cell.angle_alpha   90.00
_cell.angle_beta   90.00
_cell.angle_gamma   90.00
#
_symmetry.space_group_name_H-M   'P 1'
#
loop_
_entity.id
_entity.type
_entity.pdbx_description
1 polymer ?
#
loop_
_entity_poly.entity_id
_entity_poly.type
_entity_poly.pdbx_seq_one_letter_code
_entity_poly.pdbx_strand_id
1 'polypeptide(L)'
;MNIYAESNMIPNYEVKLLLDPDIVVNSDDNLKKIYRDIFNTGKSYNEIAVEYLDTYNKEFNNEGWVNRIRIKENKDKFELTYKKRYKIFNQNINDALG
;
A
#
# COMPACT_ATOMS: atom_id res chain seq x y z
N MET A 1 -16.76 -36.11 2.39
CA MET A 1 -16.32 -34.96 1.58
C MET A 1 -14.91 -34.65 2.05
N ASN A 2 -13.88 -34.96 1.26
CA ASN A 2 -12.50 -34.72 1.66
C ASN A 2 -12.18 -33.24 1.40
N ILE A 3 -11.89 -32.49 2.45
CA ILE A 3 -11.49 -31.10 2.39
C ILE A 3 -9.95 -31.13 2.32
N TYR A 4 -9.38 -30.78 1.17
CA TYR A 4 -7.94 -30.53 1.08
C TYR A 4 -7.70 -29.07 1.51
N ALA A 5 -6.68 -28.84 2.34
CA ALA A 5 -6.25 -27.49 2.66
C ALA A 5 -5.78 -26.78 1.38
N GLU A 6 -6.21 -25.53 1.17
CA GLU A 6 -5.69 -24.71 0.08
C GLU A 6 -4.18 -24.47 0.29
N SER A 7 -3.41 -24.40 -0.80
CA SER A 7 -1.99 -24.09 -0.71
C SER A 7 -1.78 -22.64 -0.24
N ASN A 8 -0.76 -22.41 0.60
CA ASN A 8 -0.39 -21.08 1.07
C ASN A 8 -0.24 -20.08 -0.08
N MET A 9 -0.64 -18.84 0.17
CA MET A 9 -0.39 -17.72 -0.75
C MET A 9 1.11 -17.53 -1.01
N ILE A 10 1.50 -17.30 -2.27
CA ILE A 10 2.89 -17.00 -2.65
C ILE A 10 3.07 -15.48 -2.71
N PRO A 11 3.77 -14.85 -1.75
CA PRO A 11 3.91 -13.40 -1.73
C PRO A 11 4.95 -12.90 -2.74
N ASN A 12 4.66 -11.75 -3.33
CA ASN A 12 5.69 -10.87 -3.89
C ASN A 12 6.14 -9.87 -2.82
N TYR A 13 7.39 -9.42 -2.89
CA TYR A 13 7.97 -8.51 -1.90
C TYR A 13 8.07 -7.08 -2.45
N GLU A 14 7.68 -6.11 -1.63
CA GLU A 14 7.86 -4.67 -1.88
C GLU A 14 8.50 -4.04 -0.65
N VAL A 15 9.55 -3.22 -0.85
CA VAL A 15 10.20 -2.45 0.23
C VAL A 15 9.65 -1.03 0.21
N LYS A 16 9.15 -0.54 1.35
CA LYS A 16 8.73 0.85 1.53
C LYS A 16 9.63 1.52 2.56
N LEU A 17 10.13 2.71 2.22
CA LEU A 17 11.02 3.49 3.07
C LEU A 17 10.28 4.73 3.55
N LEU A 18 10.41 5.06 4.84
CA LEU A 18 10.05 6.38 5.35
C LEU A 18 11.29 7.27 5.20
N LEU A 19 11.16 8.36 4.45
CA LEU A 19 12.26 9.26 4.12
C LEU A 19 12.08 10.60 4.84
N ASP A 20 13.18 11.22 5.22
CA ASP A 20 13.18 12.57 5.79
C ASP A 20 13.00 13.61 4.68
N PRO A 21 11.89 14.38 4.67
CA PRO A 21 11.62 15.36 3.63
C PRO A 21 12.72 16.43 3.52
N ASP A 22 13.30 16.89 4.62
CA ASP A 22 14.34 17.93 4.60
C ASP A 22 15.59 17.47 3.82
N ILE A 23 15.82 16.16 3.83
CA ILE A 23 16.90 15.51 3.09
C ILE A 23 16.51 15.24 1.64
N VAL A 24 15.27 14.79 1.37
CA VAL A 24 14.92 14.23 0.05
C VAL A 24 14.14 15.15 -0.89
N VAL A 25 13.44 16.17 -0.40
CA VAL A 25 12.70 17.13 -1.25
C VAL A 25 13.41 18.48 -1.38
N ASN A 26 13.19 19.18 -2.49
CA ASN A 26 13.68 20.54 -2.71
C ASN A 26 12.67 21.58 -2.20
N SER A 27 12.98 22.87 -2.36
CA SER A 27 12.10 23.99 -1.97
C SER A 27 10.75 24.04 -2.69
N ASP A 28 10.59 23.28 -3.77
CA ASP A 28 9.37 23.19 -4.58
C ASP A 28 8.58 21.91 -4.24
N ASP A 29 8.84 21.30 -3.09
CA ASP A 29 8.25 20.02 -2.62
C ASP A 29 8.45 18.82 -3.56
N ASN A 30 9.44 18.89 -4.45
CA ASN A 30 9.77 17.83 -5.40
C ASN A 30 10.97 17.00 -4.91
N LEU A 31 10.92 15.68 -5.15
CA LEU A 31 12.04 14.77 -4.87
C LEU A 31 13.33 15.26 -5.57
N LYS A 32 14.44 15.47 -4.85
CA LYS A 32 15.71 15.99 -5.43
C LYS A 32 16.21 15.08 -6.56
N LYS A 33 16.85 15.70 -7.58
CA LYS A 33 17.32 15.00 -8.80
C LYS A 33 18.14 13.75 -8.50
N ILE A 34 19.05 13.82 -7.53
CA ILE A 34 19.91 12.69 -7.15
C ILE A 34 19.10 11.43 -6.80
N TYR A 35 17.99 11.57 -6.07
CA TYR A 35 17.14 10.44 -5.70
C TYR A 35 16.29 9.95 -6.87
N ARG A 36 15.83 10.87 -7.74
CA ARG A 36 15.14 10.49 -8.99
C ARG A 36 16.03 9.68 -9.91
N ASP A 37 17.31 10.03 -10.00
CA ASP A 37 18.29 9.31 -10.81
C ASP A 37 18.59 7.92 -10.20
N ILE A 38 18.80 7.82 -8.88
CA ILE A 38 19.06 6.55 -8.17
C ILE A 38 17.90 5.56 -8.34
N PHE A 39 16.65 6.02 -8.21
CA PHE A 39 15.46 5.18 -8.26
C PHE A 39 14.77 5.17 -9.64
N ASN A 40 15.36 5.85 -10.63
CA ASN A 40 14.82 6.01 -11.98
C ASN A 40 13.32 6.41 -12.01
N THR A 41 12.92 7.37 -11.18
CA THR A 41 11.50 7.74 -11.00
C THR A 41 10.97 8.67 -12.11
N GLY A 42 11.83 9.13 -13.01
CA GLY A 42 11.48 10.15 -14.01
C GLY A 42 11.42 11.57 -13.45
N LYS A 43 10.74 12.47 -14.16
CA LYS A 43 10.62 13.90 -13.81
C LYS A 43 9.21 14.34 -13.41
N SER A 44 8.19 13.54 -13.73
CA SER A 44 6.79 13.80 -13.41
C SER A 44 6.44 13.20 -12.05
N TYR A 45 5.66 13.93 -11.25
CA TYR A 45 4.92 13.36 -10.13
C TYR A 45 3.50 12.99 -10.59
N ASN A 46 2.79 12.21 -9.78
CA ASN A 46 1.37 11.95 -9.99
C ASN A 46 0.61 12.32 -8.72
N GLU A 47 -0.45 13.11 -8.85
CA GLU A 47 -1.39 13.38 -7.77
C GLU A 47 -2.41 12.24 -7.63
N ILE A 48 -2.68 11.88 -6.38
CA ILE A 48 -3.61 10.81 -6.02
C ILE A 48 -4.43 11.29 -4.83
N ALA A 49 -5.75 11.36 -5.01
CA ALA A 49 -6.68 11.50 -3.90
C ALA A 49 -7.11 10.11 -3.40
N VAL A 50 -7.13 9.93 -2.08
CA VAL A 50 -7.52 8.68 -1.44
C VAL A 50 -8.54 8.96 -0.36
N GLU A 51 -9.72 8.36 -0.48
CA GLU A 51 -10.72 8.34 0.58
C GLU A 51 -10.76 6.96 1.23
N TYR A 52 -10.79 6.94 2.56
CA TYR A 52 -10.84 5.72 3.35
C TYR A 52 -12.27 5.46 3.80
N LEU A 53 -12.78 4.26 3.52
CA LEU A 53 -14.14 3.85 3.87
C LEU A 53 -14.09 2.91 5.07
N ASP A 54 -14.84 3.28 6.12
CA ASP A 54 -15.00 2.45 7.30
C ASP A 54 -16.40 2.63 7.90
N THR A 55 -16.78 1.75 8.85
CA THR A 55 -17.97 1.95 9.67
C THR A 55 -17.72 2.99 10.75
N TYR A 56 -18.78 3.51 11.38
CA TYR A 56 -18.66 4.44 12.51
C TYR A 56 -17.75 3.88 13.62
N ASN A 57 -17.83 2.58 13.87
CA ASN A 57 -17.03 1.86 14.89
C ASN A 57 -15.68 1.35 14.37
N LYS A 58 -15.30 1.65 13.13
CA LYS A 58 -14.05 1.20 12.48
C LYS A 58 -13.90 -0.32 12.40
N GLU A 59 -15.01 -1.04 12.19
CA GLU A 59 -15.03 -2.50 12.22
C GLU A 59 -14.09 -3.11 11.17
N PHE A 60 -14.04 -2.53 9.97
CA PHE A 60 -13.14 -3.04 8.92
C PHE A 60 -11.68 -2.91 9.34
N ASN A 61 -11.28 -1.75 9.85
CA ASN A 61 -9.92 -1.56 10.35
C ASN A 61 -9.59 -2.46 11.54
N ASN A 62 -10.53 -2.65 12.47
CA ASN A 62 -10.35 -3.56 13.60
C ASN A 62 -10.14 -5.02 13.16
N GLU A 63 -10.75 -5.42 12.05
CA GLU A 63 -10.50 -6.70 11.40
C GLU A 63 -9.23 -6.69 10.52
N GLY A 64 -8.55 -5.56 10.33
CA GLY A 64 -7.34 -5.42 9.53
C GLY A 64 -7.58 -5.14 8.05
N TRP A 65 -8.81 -4.81 7.65
CA TRP A 65 -9.16 -4.34 6.32
C TRP A 65 -8.97 -2.83 6.17
N VAL A 66 -8.51 -2.41 4.99
CA VAL A 66 -8.47 -1.00 4.59
C VAL A 66 -9.11 -0.88 3.21
N ASN A 67 -10.30 -0.28 3.18
CA ASN A 67 -11.09 -0.07 1.97
C ASN A 67 -10.87 1.37 1.50
N ARG A 68 -10.61 1.55 0.20
CA ARG A 68 -10.20 2.87 -0.32
C ARG A 68 -10.78 3.13 -1.70
N ILE A 69 -11.31 4.34 -1.87
CA ILE A 69 -11.52 4.95 -3.18
C ILE A 69 -10.25 5.70 -3.54
N ARG A 70 -9.71 5.45 -4.73
CA ARG A 70 -8.51 6.11 -5.25
C ARG A 70 -8.82 6.80 -6.56
N ILE A 71 -8.55 8.11 -6.62
CA ILE A 71 -8.64 8.92 -7.84
C ILE A 71 -7.21 9.30 -8.19
N LYS A 72 -6.82 9.07 -9.44
CA LYS A 72 -5.50 9.42 -9.97
C LYS A 72 -5.67 10.58 -10.94
N GLU A 73 -4.71 11.49 -10.98
CA GLU A 73 -4.65 12.47 -12.06
C GLU A 73 -4.72 11.77 -13.43
N ASN A 74 -5.34 12.42 -14.41
CA ASN A 74 -5.48 11.92 -15.78
C ASN A 74 -6.24 10.58 -15.91
N LYS A 75 -7.15 10.27 -14.96
CA LYS A 75 -8.07 9.13 -15.04
C LYS A 75 -9.51 9.59 -14.79
N ASP A 76 -10.42 9.23 -15.70
CA ASP A 76 -11.84 9.58 -15.61
C ASP A 76 -12.64 8.72 -14.61
N LYS A 77 -12.05 7.61 -14.14
CA LYS A 77 -12.71 6.65 -13.25
C LYS A 77 -11.94 6.53 -11.95
N PHE A 78 -12.66 6.34 -10.85
CA PHE A 78 -12.07 5.98 -9.56
C PHE A 78 -11.81 4.47 -9.48
N GLU A 79 -10.82 4.09 -8.69
CA GLU A 79 -10.51 2.71 -8.34
C GLU A 79 -11.03 2.42 -6.93
N LEU A 80 -11.80 1.34 -6.76
CA LEU A 80 -12.15 0.81 -5.45
C LEU A 80 -11.19 -0.32 -5.11
N THR A 81 -10.41 -0.15 -4.05
CA THR A 81 -9.34 -1.08 -3.66
C THR A 81 -9.49 -1.51 -2.21
N TYR A 82 -9.05 -2.73 -1.93
CA TYR A 82 -9.14 -3.37 -0.62
C TYR A 82 -7.76 -3.92 -0.23
N LYS A 83 -7.34 -3.70 1.01
CA LYS A 83 -6.08 -4.25 1.54
C LYS A 83 -6.31 -4.88 2.91
N LYS A 84 -6.03 -6.18 3.04
CA LYS A 84 -6.01 -6.92 4.31
C LYS A 84 -4.61 -6.90 4.92
N ARG A 85 -4.53 -6.81 6.25
CA ARG A 85 -3.32 -7.06 7.03
C ARG A 85 -3.53 -8.33 7.87
N TYR A 86 -2.62 -9.28 7.74
CA TYR A 86 -2.59 -10.50 8.54
C TYR A 86 -1.58 -10.32 9.67
N LYS A 87 -1.98 -10.69 10.89
CA LYS A 87 -1.06 -10.71 12.03
C LYS A 87 -0.15 -11.92 11.89
N ILE A 88 1.15 -11.71 12.02
CA ILE A 88 2.13 -12.78 12.10
C ILE A 88 2.32 -13.09 13.60
N PHE A 89 1.93 -14.29 14.02
CA PHE A 89 2.11 -14.76 15.38
C PHE A 89 3.35 -15.64 15.46
N ASN A 90 4.15 -15.50 16.52
CA ASN A 90 5.35 -16.31 16.77
C ASN A 90 6.33 -16.36 15.58
N GLN A 91 6.38 -15.29 14.78
CA GLN A 91 7.18 -15.21 13.54
C GLN A 91 6.83 -16.28 12.48
N ASN A 92 5.67 -16.94 12.60
CA ASN A 92 5.21 -17.93 11.65
C ASN A 92 4.45 -17.26 10.50
N ILE A 93 5.16 -17.03 9.40
CA ILE A 93 4.59 -16.43 8.19
C ILE A 93 3.69 -17.44 7.46
N ASN A 94 4.00 -18.74 7.49
CA ASN A 94 3.23 -19.75 6.77
C ASN A 94 1.78 -19.80 7.27
N ASP A 95 1.58 -19.75 8.59
CA ASP A 95 0.23 -19.69 9.18
C ASP A 95 -0.56 -18.45 8.74
N ALA A 96 0.13 -17.32 8.50
CA ALA A 96 -0.49 -16.09 8.04
C ALA A 96 -0.81 -16.10 6.53
N LEU A 97 -0.21 -17.02 5.77
CA LEU A 97 -0.40 -17.16 4.32
C LEU A 97 -1.52 -18.14 3.94
N GLY A 98 -2.14 -18.81 4.91
CA GLY A 98 -3.17 -19.84 4.70
C GLY A 98 -2.61 -21.23 4.87
#